data_AF-A0A239MRP0-F1
#
_entry.id   AF-A0A239MRP0-F1
#
_cell.length_a   1.000
_cell.length_b   1.000
_cell.length_c   1.000
_cell.angle_alpha   90.00
_cell.angle_beta   90.00
_cell.angle_gamma   90.00
#
_symmetry.space_group_name_H-M   'P 1'
#
loop_
_entity.id
_entity.type
_entity.pdbx_description
1 polymer ?
#
loop_
_entity_poly.entity_id
_entity_poly.type
_entity_poly.pdbx_seq_one_letter_code
_entity_poly.pdbx_strand_id
1 'polypeptide(L)'
;MSTSTRRRATFTDRRFAFRMPSPSRVVWLESVSALSAATAVALGISPAVAIWSLAVIAVLPFVAVAGRGVIDWLWTIARFVGRRVPDFGSTTHRTENDGRSFGVHWHGRQATCVLELAPPRGVVTKLGRSEARTDSLIDLAVLAECLRQHDISLSGIGVVSHGTRTDSGSPATDVYERLIGPLPAVATRRVWISVSLDIGSNRLAIDARGGGRTGAARAIGIATERVSRALAGSGTNSRVLTSADIGSMASTLCRGVDADALTESWSAAPLPGVSTTGYGLDARRLDSAVLADVWSVPSVSTTVSLRLTPGTGPDTVRVDGECRFVSRGPRPAPHIPGAVSMNGRHRESLLTSLPLGITAFGHEQPVREMSYERIGRLRLPVSGCGQLVGSDIAGLGIAVRVHGPDLATVLVSGELYLAQQVVFRAVATGARILIRTDRTHAWAPLVDSVATPDRLSIEGGPFRTDVGFDVVVHDYVDASLPADRRPHDGVTTMILTEHLPRTPMPDPDLSIVQPGATGDRVFVRTGSADIELVLVTIAQETAFIGRPRSVRPVPAAQPG
;
A
#
# COMPACT_ATOMS: atom_id res chain seq x y z
N MET A 1 -32.68 23.91 -9.81
CA MET A 1 -33.50 22.71 -9.54
C MET A 1 -33.00 21.56 -10.40
N SER A 2 -32.21 20.67 -9.82
CA SER A 2 -31.96 19.31 -10.32
C SER A 2 -31.57 18.50 -9.10
N THR A 3 -32.56 17.82 -8.54
CA THR A 3 -32.49 17.05 -7.30
C THR A 3 -31.75 15.75 -7.57
N SER A 4 -30.43 15.78 -7.37
CA SER A 4 -29.60 14.58 -7.27
C SER A 4 -30.03 13.77 -6.03
N THR A 5 -30.73 12.68 -6.31
CA THR A 5 -31.16 11.66 -5.34
C THR A 5 -30.00 11.18 -4.48
N ARG A 6 -30.02 11.55 -3.19
CA ARG A 6 -29.22 10.93 -2.12
C ARG A 6 -29.53 9.43 -2.05
N ARG A 7 -28.78 8.59 -2.78
CA ARG A 7 -28.68 7.16 -2.46
C ARG A 7 -27.73 6.99 -1.27
N ARG A 8 -28.25 7.21 -0.06
CA ARG A 8 -27.70 6.54 1.13
C ARG A 8 -28.12 5.08 1.04
N ALA A 9 -27.32 4.26 0.38
CA ALA A 9 -27.42 2.81 0.53
C ALA A 9 -26.88 2.46 1.92
N THR A 10 -27.77 2.38 2.91
CA THR A 10 -27.50 1.68 4.17
C THR A 10 -27.32 0.20 3.85
N PHE A 11 -26.11 -0.19 3.44
CA PHE A 11 -25.72 -1.58 3.41
C PHE A 11 -25.49 -2.01 4.86
N THR A 12 -26.55 -2.50 5.50
CA THR A 12 -26.44 -3.29 6.73
C THR A 12 -25.40 -4.38 6.50
N ASP A 13 -24.38 -4.38 7.35
CA ASP A 13 -23.40 -5.45 7.55
C ASP A 13 -24.16 -6.74 7.88
N ARG A 14 -24.64 -7.44 6.84
CA ARG A 14 -25.35 -8.72 7.00
C ARG A 14 -24.31 -9.73 7.45
N ARG A 15 -24.20 -9.87 8.77
CA ARG A 15 -23.38 -10.91 9.43
C ARG A 15 -23.72 -12.32 8.94
N PHE A 16 -24.92 -12.52 8.38
CA PHE A 16 -25.39 -13.77 7.80
C PHE A 16 -25.76 -13.59 6.32
N ALA A 17 -25.27 -14.49 5.46
CA ALA A 17 -25.63 -14.53 4.05
C ALA A 17 -25.79 -15.99 3.59
N PHE A 18 -26.72 -16.23 2.68
CA PHE A 18 -26.81 -17.51 1.98
C PHE A 18 -25.89 -17.50 0.75
N ARG A 19 -25.01 -18.50 0.62
CA ARG A 19 -24.13 -18.69 -0.54
C ARG A 19 -24.35 -20.08 -1.14
N MET A 20 -24.27 -20.17 -2.48
CA MET A 20 -24.18 -21.47 -3.13
C MET A 20 -22.84 -22.13 -2.79
N PRO A 21 -22.82 -23.40 -2.33
CA PRO A 21 -21.59 -24.12 -2.01
C PRO A 21 -20.80 -24.46 -3.27
N SER A 22 -19.49 -24.61 -3.14
CA SER A 22 -18.64 -25.17 -4.19
C SER A 22 -18.92 -26.67 -4.37
N PRO A 23 -18.63 -27.27 -5.54
CA PRO A 23 -18.88 -28.70 -5.80
C PRO A 23 -18.22 -29.63 -4.77
N SER A 24 -17.02 -29.27 -4.31
CA SER A 24 -16.30 -30.00 -3.25
C SER A 24 -17.07 -30.06 -1.93
N ARG A 25 -17.79 -28.99 -1.58
CA ARG A 25 -18.61 -28.92 -0.36
C ARG A 25 -19.90 -29.72 -0.48
N VAL A 26 -20.44 -29.88 -1.68
CA VAL A 26 -21.60 -30.76 -1.94
C VAL A 26 -21.20 -32.23 -1.74
N VAL A 27 -20.04 -32.63 -2.28
CA VAL A 27 -19.52 -34.00 -2.07
C VAL A 27 -19.21 -34.29 -0.59
N TRP A 28 -18.63 -33.31 0.11
CA TRP A 28 -18.42 -33.43 1.56
C TRP A 28 -19.76 -33.54 2.32
N LEU A 29 -20.76 -32.75 1.93
CA LEU A 29 -22.09 -32.81 2.51
C LEU A 29 -22.72 -34.19 2.33
N GLU A 30 -22.64 -34.78 1.13
CA GLU A 30 -23.14 -36.14 0.87
C GLU A 30 -22.44 -37.16 1.76
N SER A 31 -21.11 -37.07 1.87
CA SER A 31 -20.29 -37.98 2.68
C SER A 31 -20.64 -37.89 4.17
N VAL A 32 -20.78 -36.68 4.71
CA VAL A 32 -21.12 -36.43 6.12
C VAL A 32 -22.56 -36.81 6.42
N SER A 33 -23.49 -36.52 5.50
CA SER A 33 -24.89 -36.91 5.63
C SER A 33 -25.01 -38.44 5.66
N ALA A 34 -24.33 -39.15 4.76
CA ALA A 34 -24.29 -40.61 4.74
C ALA A 34 -23.69 -41.20 6.03
N LEU A 35 -22.58 -40.63 6.53
CA LEU A 35 -21.95 -41.07 7.77
C LEU A 35 -22.85 -40.81 8.98
N SER A 36 -23.51 -39.65 9.04
CA SER A 36 -24.42 -39.30 10.15
C SER A 36 -25.66 -40.21 10.17
N ALA A 37 -26.21 -40.54 9.00
CA ALA A 37 -27.33 -41.47 8.86
C ALA A 37 -26.93 -42.90 9.28
N ALA A 38 -25.77 -43.39 8.82
CA ALA A 38 -25.25 -44.69 9.23
C ALA A 38 -25.00 -44.77 10.76
N THR A 39 -24.46 -43.70 11.34
CA THR A 39 -24.19 -43.60 12.78
C THR A 39 -25.49 -43.56 13.60
N ALA A 40 -26.51 -42.81 13.14
CA ALA A 40 -27.81 -42.73 13.79
C ALA A 40 -28.55 -44.07 13.78
N VAL A 41 -28.45 -44.83 12.68
CA VAL A 41 -28.98 -46.19 12.57
C VAL A 41 -28.24 -47.14 13.52
N ALA A 42 -26.91 -47.08 13.57
CA ALA A 42 -26.10 -47.93 14.45
C ALA A 42 -26.35 -47.69 15.95
N LEU A 43 -26.66 -46.44 16.33
CA LEU A 43 -26.93 -46.05 17.73
C LEU A 43 -28.42 -46.15 18.11
N GLY A 44 -29.31 -46.59 17.21
CA GLY A 44 -30.75 -46.70 17.48
C GLY A 44 -31.43 -45.36 17.79
N ILE A 45 -30.89 -44.26 17.26
CA ILE A 45 -31.43 -42.92 17.49
C ILE A 45 -32.79 -42.79 16.81
N SER A 46 -33.75 -42.12 17.46
CA SER A 46 -35.07 -41.91 16.89
C SER A 46 -35.00 -41.28 15.49
N PRO A 47 -35.83 -41.73 14.53
CA PRO A 47 -35.78 -41.25 13.15
C PRO A 47 -36.06 -39.75 13.03
N ALA A 48 -36.87 -39.18 13.93
CA ALA A 48 -37.12 -37.74 13.97
C ALA A 48 -35.84 -36.94 14.28
N VAL A 49 -35.04 -37.37 15.27
CA VAL A 49 -33.77 -36.71 15.61
C VAL A 49 -32.75 -36.85 14.47
N ALA A 50 -32.72 -38.02 13.81
CA ALA A 50 -31.85 -38.25 12.65
C ALA A 50 -32.23 -37.36 11.44
N ILE A 51 -33.52 -37.17 11.18
CA ILE A 51 -34.00 -36.29 10.09
C ILE A 51 -33.66 -34.83 10.38
N TRP A 52 -33.89 -34.37 11.61
CA TRP A 52 -33.57 -32.99 11.99
C TRP A 52 -32.06 -32.71 11.96
N SER A 53 -31.23 -33.65 12.40
CA SER A 53 -29.77 -33.50 12.29
C SER A 53 -29.29 -33.49 10.84
N LEU A 54 -29.84 -34.35 9.98
CA LEU A 54 -29.56 -34.34 8.54
C LEU A 54 -29.98 -33.02 7.89
N ALA A 55 -31.15 -32.49 8.26
CA ALA A 55 -31.65 -31.21 7.75
C ALA A 55 -30.75 -30.04 8.17
N VAL A 56 -30.29 -30.00 9.42
CA VAL A 56 -29.31 -28.99 9.89
C VAL A 56 -28.00 -29.12 9.11
N ILE A 57 -27.47 -30.35 8.97
CA ILE A 57 -26.25 -30.64 8.20
C ILE A 57 -26.40 -30.17 6.75
N ALA A 58 -27.55 -30.41 6.11
CA ALA A 58 -27.84 -29.98 4.74
C ALA A 58 -27.85 -28.45 4.57
N VAL A 59 -28.24 -27.69 5.61
CA VAL A 59 -28.28 -26.22 5.56
C VAL A 59 -26.92 -25.58 5.84
N LEU A 60 -26.07 -26.21 6.67
CA LEU A 60 -24.78 -25.66 7.10
C LEU A 60 -23.86 -25.14 5.96
N PRO A 61 -23.72 -25.81 4.79
CA PRO A 61 -22.89 -25.33 3.68
C PRO A 61 -23.39 -24.02 3.04
N PHE A 62 -24.68 -23.74 3.16
CA PHE A 62 -25.31 -22.56 2.58
C PHE A 62 -25.21 -21.34 3.47
N VAL A 63 -24.98 -21.52 4.78
CA VAL A 63 -24.87 -20.42 5.74
C VAL A 63 -23.45 -19.87 5.74
N ALA A 64 -23.31 -18.58 5.44
CA ALA A 64 -22.08 -17.83 5.61
C ALA A 64 -22.20 -16.81 6.75
N VAL A 65 -21.24 -16.84 7.67
CA VAL A 65 -21.10 -15.90 8.79
C VAL A 65 -19.85 -15.04 8.57
N ALA A 66 -20.01 -13.71 8.57
CA ALA A 66 -18.92 -12.74 8.33
C ALA A 66 -18.08 -13.06 7.06
N GLY A 67 -18.78 -13.44 5.98
CA GLY A 67 -18.19 -13.75 4.67
C GLY A 67 -17.66 -15.17 4.51
N ARG A 68 -17.62 -15.99 5.57
CA ARG A 68 -17.10 -17.38 5.55
C ARG A 68 -18.20 -18.40 5.80
N GLY A 69 -18.11 -19.58 5.17
CA GLY A 69 -19.04 -20.68 5.45
C GLY A 69 -18.84 -21.26 6.85
N VAL A 70 -19.87 -21.85 7.46
CA VAL A 70 -19.77 -22.43 8.83
C VAL A 70 -18.70 -23.52 8.91
N ILE A 71 -18.52 -24.32 7.85
CA ILE A 71 -17.49 -25.36 7.80
C ILE A 71 -16.07 -24.75 7.86
N ASP A 72 -15.84 -23.64 7.16
CA ASP A 72 -14.56 -22.92 7.20
C ASP A 72 -14.29 -22.34 8.60
N TRP A 73 -15.34 -21.89 9.30
CA TRP A 73 -15.21 -21.51 10.71
C TRP A 73 -14.79 -22.67 11.61
N LEU A 74 -15.42 -23.85 11.48
CA LEU A 74 -15.06 -25.03 12.27
C LEU A 74 -13.60 -25.45 12.04
N TRP A 75 -13.16 -25.47 10.77
CA TRP A 75 -11.77 -25.72 10.42
C TRP A 75 -10.82 -24.66 10.99
N THR A 76 -11.22 -23.39 10.92
CA THR A 76 -10.43 -22.29 11.49
C THR A 76 -10.28 -22.43 13.01
N ILE A 77 -11.36 -22.79 13.73
CA ILE A 77 -11.32 -23.04 15.18
C ILE A 77 -10.37 -24.19 15.49
N ALA A 78 -10.53 -25.33 14.80
CA ALA A 78 -9.67 -26.50 15.00
C ALA A 78 -8.19 -26.19 14.73
N ARG A 79 -7.89 -25.45 13.65
CA ARG A 79 -6.53 -24.99 13.32
C ARG A 79 -5.96 -24.05 14.39
N PHE A 80 -6.76 -23.08 14.83
CA PHE A 80 -6.35 -22.08 15.82
C PHE A 80 -6.02 -22.74 17.16
N VAL A 81 -6.83 -23.69 17.61
CA VAL A 81 -6.57 -24.48 18.82
C VAL A 81 -5.34 -25.38 18.63
N GLY A 82 -5.18 -25.97 17.44
CA GLY A 82 -4.04 -26.82 17.10
C GLY A 82 -2.69 -26.09 16.95
N ARG A 83 -2.66 -24.75 17.04
CA ARG A 83 -1.46 -23.87 17.00
C ARG A 83 -0.45 -24.21 15.90
N ARG A 84 -0.89 -24.74 14.75
CA ARG A 84 0.03 -25.08 13.66
C ARG A 84 0.75 -23.83 13.19
N VAL A 85 2.08 -23.89 13.15
CA VAL A 85 2.94 -22.83 12.61
C VAL A 85 3.09 -23.09 11.11
N PRO A 86 2.72 -22.14 10.23
CA PRO A 86 3.01 -22.26 8.80
C PRO A 86 4.52 -22.27 8.57
N ASP A 87 4.99 -23.10 7.65
CA ASP A 87 6.39 -23.05 7.20
C ASP A 87 6.63 -21.73 6.45
N PHE A 88 7.67 -20.99 6.83
CA PHE A 88 8.04 -19.75 6.18
C PHE A 88 8.91 -19.97 4.94
N GLY A 89 9.56 -21.13 4.82
CA GLY A 89 10.52 -21.39 3.76
C GLY A 89 11.89 -20.71 3.99
N SER A 90 12.73 -20.69 2.94
CA SER A 90 14.10 -20.17 3.02
C SER A 90 14.45 -19.30 1.81
N THR A 91 15.22 -18.23 2.02
CA THR A 91 15.66 -17.33 0.93
C THR A 91 17.14 -17.56 0.64
N THR A 92 17.47 -17.79 -0.63
CA THR A 92 18.85 -17.95 -1.09
C THR A 92 19.27 -16.82 -2.02
N HIS A 93 20.54 -16.45 -1.98
CA HIS A 93 21.14 -15.52 -2.91
C HIS A 93 21.62 -16.24 -4.18
N ARG A 94 21.37 -15.67 -5.36
CA ARG A 94 21.92 -16.15 -6.62
C ARG A 94 22.64 -15.02 -7.34
N THR A 95 23.86 -15.29 -7.79
CA THR A 95 24.60 -14.45 -8.73
C THR A 95 24.67 -15.18 -10.06
N GLU A 96 24.34 -14.49 -11.14
CA GLU A 96 24.50 -14.96 -12.51
C GLU A 96 25.91 -14.64 -13.04
N ASN A 97 26.33 -15.31 -14.10
CA ASN A 97 27.66 -15.12 -14.69
C ASN A 97 27.89 -13.68 -15.21
N ASP A 98 26.82 -12.93 -15.48
CA ASP A 98 26.82 -11.51 -15.87
C ASP A 98 26.97 -10.56 -14.66
N GLY A 99 27.22 -11.08 -13.45
CA GLY A 99 27.37 -10.29 -12.22
C GLY A 99 26.06 -9.81 -11.60
N ARG A 100 24.93 -9.95 -12.29
CA ARG A 100 23.59 -9.68 -11.73
C ARG A 100 23.28 -10.63 -10.58
N SER A 101 22.71 -10.11 -9.50
CA SER A 101 22.25 -10.91 -8.38
C SER A 101 20.78 -10.72 -8.08
N PHE A 102 20.13 -11.81 -7.65
CA PHE A 102 18.73 -11.80 -7.24
C PHE A 102 18.49 -12.81 -6.12
N GLY A 103 17.50 -12.53 -5.28
CA GLY A 103 17.05 -13.43 -4.22
C GLY A 103 15.99 -14.40 -4.76
N VAL A 104 16.09 -15.67 -4.36
CA VAL A 104 15.06 -16.68 -4.60
C VAL A 104 14.55 -17.18 -3.26
N HIS A 105 13.25 -17.01 -3.03
CA HIS A 105 12.56 -17.56 -1.88
C HIS A 105 11.96 -18.93 -2.22
N TRP A 106 12.21 -19.93 -1.36
CA TRP A 106 11.80 -21.31 -1.54
C TRP A 106 10.80 -21.69 -0.46
N HIS A 107 9.61 -22.09 -0.87
CA HIS A 107 8.58 -22.58 0.03
C HIS A 107 7.92 -23.83 -0.56
N GLY A 108 8.15 -24.98 0.06
CA GLY A 108 7.71 -26.28 -0.44
C GLY A 108 8.19 -26.56 -1.88
N ARG A 109 7.26 -26.57 -2.83
CA ARG A 109 7.53 -26.82 -4.26
C ARG A 109 7.62 -25.55 -5.10
N GLN A 110 7.55 -24.38 -4.47
CA GLN A 110 7.52 -23.10 -5.13
C GLN A 110 8.84 -22.37 -4.99
N ALA A 111 9.24 -21.72 -6.09
CA ALA A 111 10.33 -20.76 -6.12
C ALA A 111 9.77 -19.39 -6.48
N THR A 112 10.08 -18.37 -5.68
CA THR A 112 9.57 -17.01 -5.83
C THR A 112 10.72 -16.02 -5.94
N CYS A 113 10.64 -15.10 -6.91
CA CYS A 113 11.47 -13.89 -6.97
C CYS A 113 10.59 -12.66 -6.75
N VAL A 114 11.20 -11.56 -6.32
CA VAL A 114 10.49 -10.32 -5.98
C VAL A 114 11.04 -9.16 -6.78
N LEU A 115 10.13 -8.36 -7.34
CA LEU A 115 10.42 -7.06 -7.95
C LEU A 115 9.88 -5.96 -7.03
N GLU A 116 10.62 -4.88 -6.85
CA GLU A 116 10.11 -3.63 -6.29
C GLU A 116 9.85 -2.65 -7.43
N LEU A 117 8.67 -2.03 -7.45
CA LEU A 117 8.34 -1.02 -8.45
C LEU A 117 8.96 0.33 -8.05
N ALA A 118 9.59 0.99 -9.02
CA ALA A 118 10.16 2.30 -8.81
C ALA A 118 9.05 3.36 -8.87
N PRO A 119 9.07 4.37 -7.97
CA PRO A 119 8.11 5.44 -8.03
C PRO A 119 8.31 6.32 -9.29
N PRO A 120 7.23 6.78 -9.93
CA PRO A 120 7.27 7.60 -11.14
C PRO A 120 7.62 9.06 -10.81
N ARG A 121 8.48 9.68 -11.62
CA ARG A 121 8.89 11.07 -11.37
C ARG A 121 7.75 12.06 -11.64
N GLY A 122 7.56 13.02 -10.73
CA GLY A 122 6.70 14.18 -10.98
C GLY A 122 5.23 13.85 -11.26
N VAL A 123 4.67 12.84 -10.61
CA VAL A 123 3.25 12.47 -10.80
C VAL A 123 2.36 13.22 -9.81
N VAL A 124 1.29 13.81 -10.34
CA VAL A 124 0.24 14.44 -9.54
C VAL A 124 -0.88 13.43 -9.29
N THR A 125 -1.43 13.44 -8.07
CA THR A 125 -2.60 12.62 -7.72
C THR A 125 -3.78 13.53 -7.37
N LYS A 126 -4.93 13.29 -8.02
CA LYS A 126 -6.20 13.93 -7.67
C LYS A 126 -6.97 13.05 -6.70
N LEU A 127 -7.32 13.59 -5.55
CA LEU A 127 -7.95 12.93 -4.42
C LEU A 127 -9.43 13.32 -4.36
N GLY A 128 -10.29 12.33 -4.53
CA GLY A 128 -11.72 12.40 -4.24
C GLY A 128 -12.07 11.61 -2.98
N ARG A 129 -13.35 11.61 -2.60
CA ARG A 129 -13.82 10.92 -1.38
C ARG A 129 -13.56 9.41 -1.38
N SER A 130 -13.68 8.77 -2.54
CA SER A 130 -13.56 7.31 -2.71
C SER A 130 -12.73 6.97 -3.96
N GLU A 131 -11.84 7.88 -4.35
CA GLU A 131 -10.97 7.71 -5.51
C GLU A 131 -9.67 8.48 -5.34
N ALA A 132 -8.57 7.89 -5.82
CA ALA A 132 -7.29 8.56 -6.00
C ALA A 132 -6.88 8.35 -7.46
N ARG A 133 -6.99 9.42 -8.26
CA ARG A 133 -6.69 9.38 -9.70
C ARG A 133 -5.25 9.81 -9.92
N THR A 134 -4.48 8.94 -10.54
CA THR A 134 -3.08 9.16 -10.88
C THR A 134 -2.79 8.51 -12.23
N ASP A 135 -1.84 9.05 -12.96
CA ASP A 135 -1.45 8.55 -14.28
C ASP A 135 -0.51 7.34 -14.20
N SER A 136 0.06 7.06 -13.02
CA SER A 136 0.95 5.93 -12.82
C SER A 136 0.23 4.75 -12.15
N LEU A 137 -0.28 3.86 -12.99
CA LEU A 137 -1.07 2.69 -12.60
C LEU A 137 -0.39 1.41 -13.06
N ILE A 138 -0.53 0.35 -12.26
CA ILE A 138 -0.09 -1.00 -12.63
C ILE A 138 -1.09 -1.59 -13.60
N ASP A 139 -0.61 -2.09 -14.74
CA ASP A 139 -1.43 -2.86 -15.66
C ASP A 139 -1.50 -4.32 -15.23
N LEU A 140 -2.62 -4.69 -14.61
CA LEU A 140 -2.86 -6.07 -14.18
C LEU A 140 -3.15 -7.04 -15.33
N ALA A 141 -3.59 -6.55 -16.50
CA ALA A 141 -3.80 -7.41 -17.66
C ALA A 141 -2.44 -7.88 -18.21
N VAL A 142 -1.46 -6.97 -18.31
CA VAL A 142 -0.08 -7.31 -18.68
C VAL A 142 0.54 -8.33 -17.72
N LEU A 143 0.31 -8.18 -16.41
CA LEU A 143 0.76 -9.17 -15.43
C LEU A 143 0.04 -10.52 -15.59
N ALA A 144 -1.26 -10.53 -15.89
CA ALA A 144 -2.02 -11.76 -16.13
C ALA A 144 -1.51 -12.51 -17.36
N GLU A 145 -1.21 -11.81 -18.46
CA GLU A 145 -0.59 -12.38 -19.65
C GLU A 145 0.76 -13.04 -19.34
N CYS A 146 1.55 -12.44 -18.46
CA CYS A 146 2.84 -12.99 -18.04
C CYS A 146 2.75 -14.33 -17.27
N LEU A 147 1.56 -14.77 -16.84
CA LEU A 147 1.39 -16.07 -16.16
C LEU A 147 1.73 -17.26 -17.07
N ARG A 148 1.47 -17.14 -18.37
CA ARG A 148 1.80 -18.15 -19.38
C ARG A 148 2.89 -17.62 -20.29
N GLN A 149 4.13 -18.01 -20.02
CA GLN A 149 5.26 -17.65 -20.86
C GLN A 149 5.66 -18.85 -21.71
N HIS A 150 6.08 -18.61 -22.95
CA HIS A 150 6.54 -19.60 -23.94
C HIS A 150 6.90 -20.99 -23.37
N ASP A 151 7.99 -21.06 -22.59
CA ASP A 151 8.53 -22.30 -22.04
C ASP A 151 8.43 -22.39 -20.50
N ILE A 152 7.83 -21.41 -19.83
CA ILE A 152 7.72 -21.34 -18.36
C ILE A 152 6.29 -20.93 -17.98
N SER A 153 5.62 -21.78 -17.22
CA SER A 153 4.30 -21.49 -16.66
C SER A 153 4.42 -21.07 -15.20
N LEU A 154 4.00 -19.85 -14.88
CA LEU A 154 4.01 -19.35 -13.51
C LEU A 154 2.84 -19.94 -12.71
N SER A 155 3.09 -20.26 -11.44
CA SER A 155 2.04 -20.70 -10.52
C SER A 155 1.22 -19.52 -10.00
N GLY A 156 1.81 -18.32 -9.97
CA GLY A 156 1.10 -17.07 -9.72
C GLY A 156 1.99 -15.84 -9.72
N ILE A 157 1.35 -14.67 -9.82
CA ILE A 157 1.95 -13.35 -9.65
C ILE A 157 1.19 -12.63 -8.54
N GLY A 158 1.89 -12.21 -7.49
CA GLY A 158 1.34 -11.43 -6.39
C GLY A 158 1.70 -9.95 -6.54
N VAL A 159 0.76 -9.07 -6.26
CA VAL A 159 0.91 -7.62 -6.22
C VAL A 159 0.64 -7.18 -4.78
N VAL A 160 1.69 -6.80 -4.07
CA VAL A 160 1.61 -6.37 -2.68
C VAL A 160 1.89 -4.88 -2.62
N SER A 161 0.87 -4.09 -2.30
CA SER A 161 0.98 -2.66 -2.06
C SER A 161 0.97 -2.40 -0.56
N HIS A 162 2.03 -1.79 -0.04
CA HIS A 162 2.11 -1.36 1.35
C HIS A 162 2.25 0.15 1.40
N GLY A 163 1.46 0.80 2.24
CA GLY A 163 1.53 2.26 2.35
C GLY A 163 1.14 2.79 3.71
N THR A 164 1.61 4.00 3.97
CA THR A 164 1.25 4.82 5.12
C THR A 164 0.61 6.11 4.61
N ARG A 165 -0.49 6.51 5.26
CA ARG A 165 -1.13 7.80 5.00
C ARG A 165 -0.29 8.94 5.57
N THR A 166 0.24 8.71 6.75
CA THR A 166 1.09 9.62 7.52
C THR A 166 2.13 8.83 8.30
N ASP A 167 3.21 9.49 8.71
CA ASP A 167 4.22 8.89 9.57
C ASP A 167 4.03 9.34 11.01
N SER A 168 3.52 8.44 11.84
CA SER A 168 3.25 8.70 13.25
C SER A 168 4.50 9.05 14.04
N GLY A 169 4.35 9.85 15.10
CA GLY A 169 5.47 10.20 16.00
C GLY A 169 5.81 11.68 16.01
N SER A 170 5.00 12.52 15.37
CA SER A 170 5.12 13.98 15.46
C SER A 170 3.74 14.62 15.70
N PRO A 171 3.66 15.78 16.37
CA PRO A 171 2.42 16.57 16.45
C PRO A 171 1.87 16.97 15.06
N ALA A 172 2.76 17.13 14.07
CA ALA A 172 2.39 17.45 12.70
C ALA A 172 1.53 16.35 12.07
N THR A 173 1.79 15.09 12.40
CA THR A 173 1.02 13.93 11.93
C THR A 173 -0.46 14.05 12.31
N ASP A 174 -0.76 14.39 13.57
CA ASP A 174 -2.14 14.47 14.06
C ASP A 174 -2.91 15.62 13.40
N VAL A 175 -2.24 16.75 13.17
CA VAL A 175 -2.82 17.91 12.46
C VAL A 175 -3.08 17.55 11.00
N TYR A 176 -2.12 16.89 10.34
CA TYR A 176 -2.22 16.52 8.95
C TYR A 176 -3.29 15.43 8.70
N GLU A 177 -3.43 14.43 9.57
CA GLU A 177 -4.53 13.44 9.49
C GLU A 177 -5.92 14.12 9.57
N ARG A 178 -6.05 15.16 10.39
CA ARG A 178 -7.29 15.95 10.48
C ARG A 178 -7.55 16.78 9.22
N LEU A 179 -6.50 17.29 8.58
CA LEU A 179 -6.59 18.01 7.31
C LEU A 179 -7.08 17.10 6.18
N ILE A 180 -6.48 15.93 6.00
CA ILE A 180 -6.83 15.01 4.90
C ILE A 180 -8.14 14.26 5.16
N GLY A 181 -8.53 14.09 6.43
CA GLY A 181 -9.80 13.45 6.81
C GLY A 181 -9.95 12.06 6.19
N PRO A 182 -11.11 11.73 5.58
CA PRO A 182 -11.36 10.40 5.00
C PRO A 182 -10.82 10.24 3.58
N LEU A 183 -9.98 11.15 3.07
CA LEU A 183 -9.40 10.99 1.74
C LEU A 183 -8.49 9.75 1.70
N PRO A 184 -8.46 8.99 0.59
CA PRO A 184 -7.54 7.88 0.39
C PRO A 184 -6.12 8.38 0.04
N ALA A 185 -5.60 9.30 0.86
CA ALA A 185 -4.34 9.99 0.67
C ALA A 185 -3.20 9.17 1.29
N VAL A 186 -2.59 8.31 0.48
CA VAL A 186 -1.46 7.47 0.90
C VAL A 186 -0.15 8.19 0.59
N ALA A 187 0.46 8.82 1.59
CA ALA A 187 1.66 9.61 1.39
C ALA A 187 2.84 8.79 0.85
N THR A 188 3.15 7.68 1.51
CA THR A 188 4.18 6.75 1.05
C THR A 188 3.56 5.41 0.70
N ARG A 189 3.97 4.86 -0.45
CA ARG A 189 3.56 3.53 -0.88
C ARG A 189 4.72 2.87 -1.60
N ARG A 190 4.97 1.63 -1.23
CA ARG A 190 5.85 0.71 -1.94
C ARG A 190 5.01 -0.41 -2.50
N VAL A 191 5.35 -0.84 -3.71
CA VAL A 191 4.67 -1.96 -4.36
C VAL A 191 5.72 -2.99 -4.75
N TRP A 192 5.44 -4.23 -4.35
CA TRP A 192 6.24 -5.38 -4.74
C TRP A 192 5.42 -6.33 -5.60
N ILE A 193 6.08 -6.90 -6.60
CA ILE A 193 5.53 -7.95 -7.46
C ILE A 193 6.27 -9.25 -7.13
N SER A 194 5.58 -10.24 -6.60
CA SER A 194 6.13 -11.57 -6.38
C SER A 194 5.82 -12.46 -7.57
N VAL A 195 6.85 -13.03 -8.20
CA VAL A 195 6.72 -13.96 -9.32
C VAL A 195 7.01 -15.36 -8.81
N SER A 196 6.05 -16.27 -8.90
CA SER A 196 6.19 -17.63 -8.36
C SER A 196 6.03 -18.69 -9.45
N LEU A 197 6.87 -19.72 -9.39
CA LEU A 197 6.75 -20.92 -10.23
C LEU A 197 6.66 -22.19 -9.38
N ASP A 198 5.90 -23.18 -9.84
CA ASP A 198 5.93 -24.54 -9.30
C ASP A 198 7.02 -25.36 -10.00
N ILE A 199 7.89 -25.97 -9.22
CA ILE A 199 9.04 -26.74 -9.72
C ILE A 199 8.58 -27.99 -10.50
N GLY A 200 7.47 -28.62 -10.09
CA GLY A 200 6.97 -29.82 -10.76
C GLY A 200 6.40 -29.54 -12.13
N SER A 201 5.55 -28.53 -12.23
CA SER A 201 4.91 -28.13 -13.49
C SER A 201 5.92 -27.64 -14.54
N ASN A 202 7.12 -27.23 -14.13
CA ASN A 202 8.14 -26.65 -15.01
C ASN A 202 9.40 -27.52 -15.18
N ARG A 203 9.32 -28.83 -14.90
CA ARG A 203 10.49 -29.72 -14.90
C ARG A 203 11.31 -29.66 -16.21
N LEU A 204 10.66 -29.71 -17.37
CA LEU A 204 11.35 -29.66 -18.68
C LEU A 204 12.15 -28.36 -18.86
N ALA A 205 11.57 -27.23 -18.47
CA ALA A 205 12.21 -25.92 -18.55
C ALA A 205 13.39 -25.80 -17.58
N ILE A 206 13.29 -26.44 -16.42
CA ILE A 206 14.33 -26.50 -15.39
C ILE A 206 15.50 -27.38 -15.82
N ASP A 207 15.21 -28.55 -16.38
CA ASP A 207 16.22 -29.51 -16.86
C ASP A 207 17.04 -28.90 -18.00
N ALA A 208 16.40 -28.21 -18.94
CA ALA A 208 17.06 -27.45 -20.00
C ALA A 208 18.00 -26.34 -19.49
N ARG A 209 17.89 -25.96 -18.21
CA ARG A 209 18.66 -24.90 -17.55
C ARG A 209 19.68 -25.42 -16.53
N GLY A 210 20.01 -26.72 -16.61
CA GLY A 210 20.99 -27.37 -15.73
C GLY A 210 20.39 -28.18 -14.59
N GLY A 211 19.05 -28.27 -14.52
CA GLY A 211 18.33 -29.13 -13.58
C GLY A 211 18.43 -28.71 -12.11
N GLY A 212 17.68 -29.43 -11.27
CA GLY A 212 17.69 -29.24 -9.81
C GLY A 212 17.33 -27.81 -9.37
N ARG A 213 17.88 -27.40 -8.21
CA ARG A 213 17.64 -26.05 -7.64
C ARG A 213 18.28 -24.94 -8.48
N THR A 214 19.42 -25.21 -9.11
CA THR A 214 20.13 -24.23 -9.95
C THR A 214 19.34 -23.91 -11.22
N GLY A 215 18.83 -24.92 -11.92
CA GLY A 215 17.95 -24.75 -13.07
C GLY A 215 16.63 -24.08 -12.70
N ALA A 216 16.06 -24.41 -11.53
CA ALA A 216 14.86 -23.76 -11.01
C ALA A 216 15.08 -22.27 -10.72
N ALA A 217 16.20 -21.92 -10.06
CA ALA A 217 16.58 -20.54 -9.80
C ALA A 217 16.77 -19.75 -11.11
N ARG A 218 17.40 -20.36 -12.12
CA ARG A 218 17.59 -19.73 -13.43
C ARG A 218 16.26 -19.56 -14.17
N ALA A 219 15.36 -20.55 -14.11
CA ALA A 219 14.04 -20.46 -14.70
C ALA A 219 13.22 -19.31 -14.09
N ILE A 220 13.17 -19.21 -12.75
CA ILE A 220 12.44 -18.11 -12.10
C ILE A 220 13.08 -16.75 -12.36
N GLY A 221 14.42 -16.66 -12.41
CA GLY A 221 15.13 -15.43 -12.78
C GLY A 221 14.73 -14.93 -14.16
N ILE A 222 14.78 -15.80 -15.18
CA ILE A 222 14.37 -15.47 -16.55
C ILE A 222 12.90 -15.06 -16.62
N ALA A 223 12.01 -15.78 -15.93
CA ALA A 223 10.59 -15.45 -15.92
C ALA A 223 10.31 -14.10 -15.24
N THR A 224 11.08 -13.77 -14.21
CA THR A 224 11.01 -12.49 -13.49
C THR A 224 11.52 -11.33 -14.33
N GLU A 225 12.62 -11.53 -15.07
CA GLU A 225 13.09 -10.52 -16.03
C GLU A 225 12.08 -10.26 -17.15
N ARG A 226 11.38 -11.30 -17.63
CA ARG A 226 10.30 -11.14 -18.62
C ARG A 226 9.15 -10.30 -18.06
N VAL A 227 8.74 -10.54 -16.81
CA VAL A 227 7.74 -9.71 -16.11
C VAL A 227 8.23 -8.26 -15.95
N SER A 228 9.49 -8.06 -15.54
CA SER A 228 10.10 -6.74 -15.42
C SER A 228 10.12 -5.97 -16.76
N ARG A 229 10.45 -6.66 -17.87
CA ARG A 229 10.39 -6.10 -19.22
C ARG A 229 8.97 -5.76 -19.66
N ALA A 230 7.99 -6.59 -19.33
CA ALA A 230 6.58 -6.31 -19.62
C ALA A 230 6.08 -5.05 -18.86
N LEU A 231 6.44 -4.92 -17.59
CA LEU A 231 6.16 -3.72 -16.79
C LEU A 231 6.84 -2.46 -17.35
N ALA A 232 8.10 -2.57 -17.77
CA ALA A 232 8.81 -1.46 -18.41
C ALA A 232 8.15 -1.05 -19.74
N GLY A 233 7.65 -2.02 -20.52
CA GLY A 233 6.87 -1.79 -21.73
C GLY A 233 5.56 -1.03 -21.48
N SER A 234 4.97 -1.14 -20.29
CA SER A 234 3.81 -0.36 -19.85
C SER A 234 4.19 0.91 -19.07
N GLY A 235 5.45 1.34 -19.10
CA GLY A 235 5.94 2.56 -18.45
C GLY A 235 6.25 2.46 -16.96
N THR A 236 6.28 1.26 -16.38
CA THR A 236 6.59 1.03 -14.96
C THR A 236 7.97 0.40 -14.79
N ASN A 237 8.91 1.18 -14.24
CA ASN A 237 10.24 0.67 -13.91
C ASN A 237 10.21 -0.22 -12.67
N SER A 238 11.05 -1.25 -12.65
CA SER A 238 11.15 -2.19 -11.53
C SER A 238 12.59 -2.64 -11.30
N ARG A 239 12.88 -3.04 -10.07
CA ARG A 239 14.17 -3.58 -9.64
C ARG A 239 13.98 -4.96 -9.03
N VAL A 240 14.78 -5.94 -9.44
CA VAL A 240 14.80 -7.27 -8.83
C VAL A 240 15.47 -7.18 -7.46
N LEU A 241 14.83 -7.75 -6.44
CA LEU A 241 15.33 -7.73 -5.07
C LEU A 241 16.38 -8.82 -4.83
N THR A 242 17.41 -8.47 -4.07
CA THR A 242 18.40 -9.41 -3.53
C THR A 242 17.83 -10.17 -2.33
N SER A 243 18.53 -11.19 -1.83
CA SER A 243 18.13 -11.89 -0.60
C SER A 243 18.10 -10.96 0.62
N ALA A 244 19.04 -10.00 0.69
CA ALA A 244 19.09 -9.01 1.76
C ALA A 244 17.90 -8.03 1.68
N ASP A 245 17.57 -7.58 0.46
CA ASP A 245 16.40 -6.73 0.23
C ASP A 245 15.10 -7.45 0.63
N ILE A 246 14.96 -8.74 0.29
CA ILE A 246 13.80 -9.55 0.66
C ILE A 246 13.67 -9.66 2.18
N GLY A 247 14.79 -9.86 2.89
CA GLY A 247 14.81 -9.89 4.36
C GLY A 247 14.38 -8.54 4.97
N SER A 248 14.91 -7.43 4.45
CA SER A 248 14.56 -6.08 4.90
C SER A 248 13.09 -5.73 4.63
N MET A 249 12.57 -6.10 3.46
CA MET A 249 11.16 -5.97 3.09
C MET A 249 10.25 -6.77 4.05
N ALA A 250 10.56 -8.04 4.30
CA ALA A 250 9.78 -8.88 5.20
C ALA A 250 9.80 -8.33 6.63
N SER A 251 10.97 -7.91 7.12
CA SER A 251 11.12 -7.25 8.41
C SER A 251 10.28 -5.96 8.50
N THR A 252 10.26 -5.14 7.45
CA THR A 252 9.43 -3.93 7.39
C THR A 252 7.94 -4.26 7.52
N LEU A 253 7.45 -5.25 6.76
CA LEU A 253 6.05 -5.67 6.79
C LEU A 253 5.63 -6.31 8.11
N CYS A 254 6.57 -6.95 8.82
CA CYS A 254 6.40 -7.58 10.13
C CYS A 254 6.83 -6.68 11.31
N ARG A 255 7.21 -5.42 11.06
CA ARG A 255 7.73 -4.47 12.07
C ARG A 255 8.88 -5.04 12.92
N GLY A 256 9.84 -5.70 12.27
CA GLY A 256 11.04 -6.25 12.89
C GLY A 256 10.85 -7.58 13.62
N VAL A 257 9.64 -8.15 13.62
CA VAL A 257 9.39 -9.47 14.19
C VAL A 257 9.71 -10.55 13.16
N ASP A 258 10.50 -11.54 13.57
CA ASP A 258 10.78 -12.71 12.75
C ASP A 258 9.50 -13.49 12.44
N ALA A 259 9.41 -14.02 11.23
CA ALA A 259 8.19 -14.68 10.76
C ALA A 259 7.79 -15.90 11.62
N ASP A 260 8.77 -16.64 12.13
CA ASP A 260 8.53 -17.81 12.98
C ASP A 260 8.05 -17.43 14.39
N ALA A 261 8.38 -16.21 14.85
CA ALA A 261 7.98 -15.67 16.15
C ALA A 261 6.60 -14.99 16.12
N LEU A 262 5.97 -14.91 14.95
CA LEU A 262 4.65 -14.31 14.81
C LEU A 262 3.60 -15.10 15.58
N THR A 263 2.81 -14.38 16.35
CA THR A 263 1.70 -14.93 17.14
C THR A 263 0.36 -14.41 16.62
N GLU A 264 -0.72 -15.07 16.99
CA GLU A 264 -2.08 -14.60 16.69
C GLU A 264 -3.00 -14.74 17.91
N SER A 265 -3.88 -13.75 18.04
CA SER A 265 -5.12 -13.88 18.80
C SER A 265 -6.28 -14.15 17.85
N TRP A 266 -7.45 -14.47 18.39
CA TRP A 266 -8.63 -14.72 17.57
C TRP A 266 -9.02 -13.50 16.71
N SER A 267 -8.80 -12.28 17.20
CA SER A 267 -9.31 -11.04 16.58
C SER A 267 -8.24 -10.14 15.97
N ALA A 268 -6.95 -10.42 16.21
CA ALA A 268 -5.80 -9.70 15.66
C ALA A 268 -4.50 -10.51 15.78
N ALA A 269 -3.45 -10.12 15.04
CA ALA A 269 -2.07 -10.55 15.29
C ALA A 269 -1.31 -9.42 15.99
N PRO A 270 -0.84 -9.60 17.24
CA PRO A 270 -0.10 -8.57 17.96
C PRO A 270 1.30 -8.38 17.35
N LEU A 271 1.75 -7.14 17.29
CA LEU A 271 3.11 -6.73 16.91
C LEU A 271 3.61 -5.71 17.96
N PRO A 272 4.91 -5.36 17.99
CA PRO A 272 5.44 -4.39 18.93
C PRO A 272 4.70 -3.04 18.88
N GLY A 273 3.98 -2.72 19.96
CA GLY A 273 3.22 -1.47 20.12
C GLY A 273 1.98 -1.31 19.23
N VAL A 274 1.60 -2.32 18.44
CA VAL A 274 0.47 -2.25 17.50
C VAL A 274 -0.22 -3.61 17.35
N SER A 275 -1.43 -3.61 16.81
CA SER A 275 -2.14 -4.82 16.41
C SER A 275 -2.36 -4.83 14.91
N THR A 276 -2.27 -6.00 14.31
CA THR A 276 -2.54 -6.22 12.89
C THR A 276 -3.87 -6.93 12.72
N THR A 277 -4.70 -6.42 11.83
CA THR A 277 -6.00 -7.02 11.49
C THR A 277 -6.11 -7.22 10.00
N GLY A 278 -6.43 -8.45 9.60
CA GLY A 278 -6.56 -8.87 8.21
C GLY A 278 -8.02 -9.05 7.80
N TYR A 279 -8.31 -8.80 6.53
CA TYR A 279 -9.59 -9.02 5.89
C TYR A 279 -9.36 -9.56 4.48
N GLY A 280 -10.09 -10.60 4.10
CA GLY A 280 -10.13 -11.06 2.71
C GLY A 280 -11.03 -10.15 1.89
N LEU A 281 -10.72 -9.99 0.61
CA LEU A 281 -11.49 -9.20 -0.34
C LEU A 281 -12.23 -10.16 -1.30
N ASP A 282 -13.55 -10.05 -1.36
CA ASP A 282 -14.31 -10.77 -2.38
C ASP A 282 -14.08 -10.14 -3.76
N ALA A 283 -13.29 -10.81 -4.60
CA ALA A 283 -13.00 -10.39 -5.97
C ALA A 283 -14.25 -10.19 -6.85
N ARG A 284 -15.45 -10.65 -6.41
CA ARG A 284 -16.72 -10.31 -7.08
C ARG A 284 -17.14 -8.86 -6.92
N ARG A 285 -16.79 -8.27 -5.77
CA ARG A 285 -17.15 -6.90 -5.37
C ARG A 285 -15.96 -5.95 -5.44
N LEU A 286 -14.78 -6.46 -5.84
CA LEU A 286 -13.59 -5.65 -6.01
C LEU A 286 -13.74 -4.75 -7.25
N ASP A 287 -13.65 -3.45 -7.00
CA ASP A 287 -13.48 -2.41 -8.01
C ASP A 287 -12.48 -1.37 -7.48
N SER A 288 -12.16 -0.38 -8.31
CA SER A 288 -11.21 0.67 -7.97
C SER A 288 -11.68 1.56 -6.80
N ALA A 289 -12.99 1.69 -6.58
CA ALA A 289 -13.54 2.47 -5.47
C ALA A 289 -13.38 1.72 -4.15
N VAL A 290 -13.67 0.41 -4.12
CA VAL A 290 -13.43 -0.45 -2.95
C VAL A 290 -11.94 -0.47 -2.59
N LEU A 291 -11.06 -0.56 -3.59
CA LEU A 291 -9.61 -0.46 -3.37
C LEU A 291 -9.21 0.90 -2.79
N ALA A 292 -9.80 2.01 -3.25
CA ALA A 292 -9.55 3.33 -2.69
C ALA A 292 -10.08 3.47 -1.26
N ASP A 293 -11.28 2.94 -0.98
CA ASP A 293 -11.90 2.96 0.35
C ASP A 293 -11.05 2.23 1.39
N VAL A 294 -10.34 1.16 1.03
CA VAL A 294 -9.36 0.50 1.90
C VAL A 294 -8.30 1.49 2.40
N TRP A 295 -7.80 2.36 1.53
CA TRP A 295 -6.80 3.38 1.89
C TRP A 295 -7.39 4.59 2.64
N SER A 296 -8.72 4.72 2.69
CA SER A 296 -9.40 5.74 3.51
C SER A 296 -9.45 5.39 5.01
N VAL A 297 -9.12 4.14 5.37
CA VAL A 297 -9.21 3.64 6.74
C VAL A 297 -8.03 4.17 7.58
N PRO A 298 -8.29 4.89 8.69
CA PRO A 298 -7.22 5.34 9.57
C PRO A 298 -6.44 4.16 10.14
N SER A 299 -5.16 4.10 9.82
CA SER A 299 -4.25 3.02 10.24
C SER A 299 -2.81 3.54 10.22
N VAL A 300 -1.95 2.92 11.02
CA VAL A 300 -0.50 3.19 10.99
C VAL A 300 0.09 2.80 9.65
N SER A 301 -0.33 1.65 9.13
CA SER A 301 -0.03 1.23 7.77
C SER A 301 -1.12 0.31 7.25
N THR A 302 -1.28 0.30 5.94
CA THR A 302 -2.20 -0.57 5.22
C THR A 302 -1.42 -1.38 4.20
N THR A 303 -1.69 -2.68 4.11
CA THR A 303 -1.17 -3.55 3.06
C THR A 303 -2.35 -4.12 2.28
N VAL A 304 -2.32 -4.04 0.96
CA VAL A 304 -3.25 -4.71 0.06
C VAL A 304 -2.45 -5.71 -0.77
N SER A 305 -2.84 -6.97 -0.73
CA SER A 305 -2.25 -8.04 -1.54
C SER A 305 -3.31 -8.53 -2.53
N LEU A 306 -2.97 -8.54 -3.81
CA LEU A 306 -3.75 -9.17 -4.87
C LEU A 306 -2.90 -10.24 -5.52
N ARG A 307 -3.45 -11.42 -5.73
CA ARG A 307 -2.72 -12.50 -6.38
C ARG A 307 -3.48 -12.99 -7.59
N LEU A 308 -2.70 -13.17 -8.65
CA LEU A 308 -3.12 -13.62 -9.96
C LEU A 308 -2.59 -15.04 -10.14
N THR A 309 -3.48 -15.98 -10.47
CA THR A 309 -3.13 -17.37 -10.78
C THR A 309 -3.76 -17.78 -12.12
N PRO A 310 -3.18 -18.74 -12.85
CA PRO A 310 -3.71 -19.15 -14.15
C PRO A 310 -5.20 -19.54 -14.09
N GLY A 311 -6.00 -18.99 -15.01
CA GLY A 311 -7.41 -19.37 -15.18
C GLY A 311 -7.59 -20.67 -15.98
N THR A 312 -8.84 -21.09 -16.14
CA THR A 312 -9.22 -22.27 -16.92
C THR A 312 -9.16 -22.02 -18.42
N GLY A 313 -9.51 -20.80 -18.86
CA GLY A 313 -9.48 -20.38 -20.26
C GLY A 313 -8.16 -19.68 -20.66
N PRO A 314 -8.00 -19.38 -21.97
CA PRO A 314 -6.82 -18.70 -22.51
C PRO A 314 -6.66 -17.27 -21.96
N ASP A 315 -7.75 -16.51 -21.87
CA ASP A 315 -7.74 -15.06 -21.50
C ASP A 315 -8.40 -14.81 -20.14
N THR A 316 -8.31 -15.81 -19.27
CA THR A 316 -8.91 -15.78 -17.93
C THR A 316 -7.84 -15.91 -16.86
N VAL A 317 -7.99 -15.15 -15.80
CA VAL A 317 -7.13 -15.17 -14.62
C VAL A 317 -7.97 -15.40 -13.38
N ARG A 318 -7.44 -16.17 -12.43
CA ARG A 318 -8.01 -16.33 -11.10
C ARG A 318 -7.39 -15.31 -10.17
N VAL A 319 -8.24 -14.56 -9.47
CA VAL A 319 -7.84 -13.43 -8.65
C VAL A 319 -8.26 -13.68 -7.22
N ASP A 320 -7.32 -13.54 -6.30
CA ASP A 320 -7.52 -13.56 -4.87
C ASP A 320 -6.94 -12.28 -4.25
N GLY A 321 -7.44 -11.87 -3.09
CA GLY A 321 -7.16 -10.55 -2.56
C GLY A 321 -7.41 -10.44 -1.06
N GLU A 322 -6.55 -9.68 -0.40
CA GLU A 322 -6.66 -9.38 1.02
C GLU A 322 -6.18 -7.96 1.31
N CYS A 323 -6.67 -7.39 2.41
CA CYS A 323 -6.16 -6.16 2.97
C CYS A 323 -5.89 -6.32 4.46
N ARG A 324 -4.86 -5.63 4.93
CA ARG A 324 -4.35 -5.70 6.29
C ARG A 324 -4.12 -4.30 6.82
N PHE A 325 -4.59 -4.05 8.04
CA PHE A 325 -4.44 -2.79 8.74
C PHE A 325 -3.61 -2.98 9.99
N VAL A 326 -2.63 -2.10 10.19
CA VAL A 326 -1.87 -1.98 11.43
C VAL A 326 -2.43 -0.81 12.23
N SER A 327 -2.83 -1.04 13.48
CA SER A 327 -3.48 -0.04 14.34
C SER A 327 -2.91 -0.06 15.75
N ARG A 328 -2.74 1.12 16.35
CA ARG A 328 -2.35 1.27 17.78
C ARG A 328 -3.53 1.08 18.74
N GLY A 329 -4.74 1.37 18.29
CA GLY A 329 -5.94 1.41 19.12
C GLY A 329 -6.96 0.34 18.74
N PRO A 330 -8.26 0.63 18.90
CA PRO A 330 -9.31 -0.34 18.61
C PRO A 330 -9.25 -0.79 17.16
N ARG A 331 -9.65 -2.04 16.94
CA ARG A 331 -9.69 -2.66 15.62
C ARG A 331 -10.45 -1.78 14.64
N PRO A 332 -9.86 -1.44 13.47
CA PRO A 332 -10.58 -0.77 12.40
C PRO A 332 -11.78 -1.63 11.98
N ALA A 333 -12.95 -1.01 11.87
CA ALA A 333 -14.16 -1.63 11.32
C ALA A 333 -14.49 -1.00 9.95
N PRO A 334 -13.67 -1.29 8.93
CA PRO A 334 -13.81 -0.64 7.65
C PRO A 334 -15.06 -1.15 6.92
N HIS A 335 -15.80 -0.23 6.29
CA HIS A 335 -16.94 -0.60 5.45
C HIS A 335 -16.44 -1.02 4.07
N ILE A 336 -15.91 -2.23 3.97
CA ILE A 336 -15.42 -2.81 2.72
C ILE A 336 -16.47 -3.77 2.17
N PRO A 337 -17.12 -3.46 1.03
CA PRO A 337 -18.09 -4.34 0.42
C PRO A 337 -17.50 -5.72 0.10
N GLY A 338 -18.05 -6.76 0.73
CA GLY A 338 -17.56 -8.13 0.51
C GLY A 338 -16.29 -8.48 1.28
N ALA A 339 -15.93 -7.73 2.33
CA ALA A 339 -14.90 -8.17 3.25
C ALA A 339 -15.23 -9.53 3.87
N VAL A 340 -14.20 -10.37 3.96
CA VAL A 340 -14.23 -11.68 4.59
C VAL A 340 -13.42 -11.60 5.87
N SER A 341 -14.01 -12.00 6.99
CA SER A 341 -13.32 -12.00 8.29
C SER A 341 -12.12 -12.95 8.29
N MET A 342 -10.98 -12.50 8.81
CA MET A 342 -9.80 -13.35 9.09
C MET A 342 -9.64 -13.69 10.57
N ASN A 343 -10.72 -13.64 11.36
CA ASN A 343 -10.63 -14.04 12.77
C ASN A 343 -10.14 -15.49 12.88
N GLY A 344 -9.17 -15.73 13.76
CA GLY A 344 -8.47 -17.01 13.91
C GLY A 344 -7.44 -17.32 12.81
N ARG A 345 -7.19 -16.38 11.89
CA ARG A 345 -6.27 -16.50 10.73
C ARG A 345 -5.41 -15.23 10.55
N HIS A 346 -5.20 -14.45 11.59
CA HIS A 346 -4.51 -13.16 11.45
C HIS A 346 -3.01 -13.30 11.21
N ARG A 347 -2.37 -14.34 11.76
CA ARG A 347 -0.97 -14.64 11.43
C ARG A 347 -0.84 -15.14 10.00
N GLU A 348 -1.78 -15.96 9.55
CA GLU A 348 -1.85 -16.43 8.16
C GLU A 348 -1.97 -15.25 7.19
N SER A 349 -2.89 -14.32 7.43
CA SER A 349 -3.04 -13.11 6.61
C SER A 349 -1.78 -12.23 6.61
N LEU A 350 -1.04 -12.19 7.73
CA LEU A 350 0.24 -11.48 7.75
C LEU A 350 1.26 -12.16 6.81
N LEU A 351 1.37 -13.48 6.87
CA LEU A 351 2.29 -14.27 6.03
C LEU A 351 1.91 -14.25 4.54
N THR A 352 0.64 -14.39 4.19
CA THR A 352 0.17 -14.34 2.79
C THR A 352 0.27 -12.93 2.19
N SER A 353 0.30 -11.89 3.03
CA SER A 353 0.54 -10.51 2.59
C SER A 353 2.01 -10.21 2.31
N LEU A 354 2.93 -11.13 2.63
CA LEU A 354 4.33 -10.98 2.29
C LEU A 354 4.54 -11.29 0.80
N PRO A 355 5.39 -10.54 0.07
CA PRO A 355 5.70 -10.77 -1.34
C PRO A 355 6.54 -12.03 -1.61
N LEU A 356 6.26 -13.14 -0.93
CA LEU A 356 7.04 -14.37 -0.94
C LEU A 356 6.33 -15.53 -1.65
N GLY A 357 5.11 -15.29 -2.15
CA GLY A 357 4.29 -16.33 -2.79
C GLY A 357 3.77 -17.37 -1.81
N ILE A 358 3.77 -17.06 -0.50
CA ILE A 358 3.28 -17.96 0.54
C ILE A 358 1.78 -18.19 0.34
N THR A 359 1.39 -19.46 0.27
CA THR A 359 0.00 -19.88 0.11
C THR A 359 -0.46 -20.56 1.37
N ALA A 360 -1.67 -20.25 1.84
CA ALA A 360 -2.22 -20.91 3.00
C ALA A 360 -3.29 -21.95 2.62
N PHE A 361 -3.13 -23.17 3.15
CA PHE A 361 -4.01 -24.31 2.91
C PHE A 361 -5.35 -24.16 3.63
N GLY A 362 -6.44 -24.68 3.03
CA GLY A 362 -7.79 -24.58 3.60
C GLY A 362 -8.38 -23.17 3.53
N HIS A 363 -7.75 -22.27 2.79
CA HIS A 363 -8.26 -20.97 2.47
C HIS A 363 -8.84 -21.00 1.05
N GLU A 364 -10.12 -21.34 0.92
CA GLU A 364 -10.86 -20.89 -0.25
C GLU A 364 -11.10 -19.38 -0.04
N GLN A 365 -10.08 -18.55 -0.32
CA GLN A 365 -10.37 -17.17 -0.67
C GLN A 365 -11.46 -17.20 -1.74
N PRO A 366 -12.36 -16.22 -1.81
CA PRO A 366 -13.30 -16.11 -2.93
C PRO A 366 -12.51 -15.83 -4.22
N VAL A 367 -11.82 -16.85 -4.73
CA VAL A 367 -11.05 -16.85 -5.96
C VAL A 367 -12.04 -16.67 -7.06
N ARG A 368 -11.87 -15.60 -7.83
CA ARG A 368 -12.74 -15.32 -8.95
C ARG A 368 -11.97 -15.44 -10.24
N GLU A 369 -12.55 -16.17 -11.17
CA GLU A 369 -12.11 -16.15 -12.55
C GLU A 369 -12.65 -14.90 -13.26
N MET A 370 -11.75 -14.14 -13.87
CA MET A 370 -12.00 -12.86 -14.52
C MET A 370 -11.28 -12.84 -15.87
N SER A 371 -11.85 -12.15 -16.87
CA SER A 371 -11.12 -11.90 -18.12
C SER A 371 -9.99 -10.91 -17.91
N TYR A 372 -8.97 -10.97 -18.78
CA TYR A 372 -7.86 -10.01 -18.77
C TYR A 372 -8.35 -8.55 -18.91
N GLU A 373 -9.35 -8.33 -19.75
CA GLU A 373 -9.99 -7.00 -19.89
C GLU A 373 -10.58 -6.51 -18.56
N ARG A 374 -11.26 -7.38 -17.81
CA ARG A 374 -11.91 -7.00 -16.55
C ARG A 374 -10.88 -6.69 -15.46
N ILE A 375 -9.81 -7.47 -15.36
CA ILE A 375 -8.77 -7.22 -14.36
C ILE A 375 -7.97 -5.96 -14.68
N GLY A 376 -7.73 -5.66 -15.97
CA GLY A 376 -7.05 -4.43 -16.42
C GLY A 376 -7.79 -3.13 -16.08
N ARG A 377 -9.08 -3.20 -15.74
CA ARG A 377 -9.86 -2.04 -15.26
C ARG A 377 -9.60 -1.69 -13.79
N LEU A 378 -9.02 -2.60 -13.00
CA LEU A 378 -8.64 -2.28 -11.62
C LEU A 378 -7.43 -1.34 -11.63
N ARG A 379 -7.56 -0.22 -10.93
CA ARG A 379 -6.52 0.81 -10.87
C ARG A 379 -5.74 0.68 -9.58
N LEU A 380 -4.48 0.25 -9.67
CA LEU A 380 -3.54 0.21 -8.55
C LEU A 380 -2.39 1.18 -8.78
N PRO A 381 -2.32 2.27 -8.00
CA PRO A 381 -1.18 3.20 -8.05
C PRO A 381 0.15 2.52 -7.70
N VAL A 382 1.18 2.84 -8.47
CA VAL A 382 2.57 2.34 -8.30
C VAL A 382 3.25 2.95 -7.07
N SER A 383 2.93 4.20 -6.73
CA SER A 383 3.54 4.95 -5.63
C SER A 383 2.50 5.68 -4.76
N GLY A 384 2.99 6.32 -3.70
CA GLY A 384 2.18 7.19 -2.85
C GLY A 384 1.90 8.52 -3.55
N CYS A 385 0.87 9.22 -3.09
CA CYS A 385 0.50 10.54 -3.59
C CYS A 385 1.30 11.67 -2.93
N GLY A 386 2.12 11.38 -1.92
CA GLY A 386 2.82 12.39 -1.14
C GLY A 386 1.87 13.20 -0.28
N GLN A 387 2.04 14.52 -0.27
CA GLN A 387 1.25 15.39 0.57
C GLN A 387 0.22 16.18 -0.21
N LEU A 388 -0.92 16.47 0.43
CA LEU A 388 -1.92 17.40 -0.07
C LEU A 388 -1.29 18.80 -0.17
N VAL A 389 -1.38 19.44 -1.33
CA VAL A 389 -0.97 20.84 -1.53
C VAL A 389 -2.17 21.75 -1.44
N GLY A 390 -3.20 21.44 -2.23
CA GLY A 390 -4.40 22.28 -2.33
C GLY A 390 -5.56 21.54 -2.95
N SER A 391 -6.54 22.29 -3.47
CA SER A 391 -7.63 21.75 -4.28
C SER A 391 -7.66 22.41 -5.66
N ASP A 392 -8.05 21.65 -6.67
CA ASP A 392 -8.32 22.20 -8.00
C ASP A 392 -9.67 22.95 -8.05
N ILE A 393 -9.98 23.53 -9.21
CA ILE A 393 -11.25 24.23 -9.45
C ILE A 393 -12.50 23.34 -9.31
N ALA A 394 -12.35 22.02 -9.39
CA ALA A 394 -13.44 21.05 -9.21
C ALA A 394 -13.61 20.65 -7.73
N GLY A 395 -12.75 21.17 -6.83
CA GLY A 395 -12.74 20.84 -5.41
C GLY A 395 -12.12 19.48 -5.10
N LEU A 396 -11.41 18.86 -6.06
CA LEU A 396 -10.62 17.66 -5.81
C LEU A 396 -9.31 18.05 -5.12
N GLY A 397 -8.92 17.30 -4.10
CA GLY A 397 -7.63 17.51 -3.44
C GLY A 397 -6.50 17.17 -4.40
N ILE A 398 -5.45 17.98 -4.46
CA ILE A 398 -4.28 17.75 -5.29
C ILE A 398 -3.11 17.44 -4.37
N ALA A 399 -2.56 16.23 -4.52
CA ALA A 399 -1.42 15.75 -3.77
C ALA A 399 -0.23 15.46 -4.69
N VAL A 400 0.96 15.82 -4.21
CA VAL A 400 2.24 15.57 -4.87
C VAL A 400 3.28 15.13 -3.86
N ARG A 401 4.23 14.31 -4.31
CA ARG A 401 5.41 13.99 -3.52
C ARG A 401 6.38 15.17 -3.57
N VAL A 402 6.87 15.57 -2.40
CA VAL A 402 7.87 16.65 -2.23
C VAL A 402 9.22 16.12 -1.76
N HIS A 403 9.33 14.81 -1.58
CA HIS A 403 10.56 14.12 -1.22
C HIS A 403 10.51 12.66 -1.70
N GLY A 404 11.68 12.06 -1.89
CA GLY A 404 11.82 10.65 -2.25
C GLY A 404 13.01 10.41 -3.18
N PRO A 405 13.40 9.13 -3.38
CA PRO A 405 14.59 8.78 -4.16
C PRO A 405 14.52 9.17 -5.64
N ASP A 406 13.33 9.46 -6.14
CA ASP A 406 13.06 9.86 -7.52
C ASP A 406 12.84 11.38 -7.68
N LEU A 407 12.91 12.15 -6.59
CA LEU A 407 12.79 13.61 -6.58
C LEU A 407 14.09 14.22 -6.06
N ALA A 408 14.96 14.66 -6.97
CA ALA A 408 16.23 15.27 -6.61
C ALA A 408 16.04 16.74 -6.21
N THR A 409 15.16 17.47 -6.90
CA THR A 409 15.03 18.92 -6.73
C THR A 409 13.57 19.38 -6.63
N VAL A 410 13.28 20.18 -5.61
CA VAL A 410 11.98 20.83 -5.40
C VAL A 410 12.17 22.32 -5.25
N LEU A 411 11.46 23.12 -6.05
CA LEU A 411 11.41 24.56 -5.93
C LEU A 411 10.10 24.99 -5.26
N VAL A 412 10.19 25.80 -4.20
CA VAL A 412 9.03 26.47 -3.62
C VAL A 412 9.27 27.98 -3.71
N SER A 413 8.46 28.65 -4.54
CA SER A 413 8.49 30.10 -4.71
C SER A 413 7.23 30.71 -4.10
N GLY A 414 7.36 31.56 -3.09
CA GLY A 414 6.20 32.19 -2.45
C GLY A 414 6.48 32.75 -1.06
N GLU A 415 5.42 33.00 -0.29
CA GLU A 415 5.56 33.40 1.11
C GLU A 415 6.27 32.31 1.93
N LEU A 416 7.01 32.73 2.97
CA LEU A 416 7.59 31.80 3.95
C LEU A 416 6.54 30.86 4.55
N TYR A 417 5.30 31.33 4.70
CA TYR A 417 4.18 30.51 5.16
C TYR A 417 3.94 29.27 4.28
N LEU A 418 3.97 29.42 2.96
CA LEU A 418 3.83 28.30 2.03
C LEU A 418 4.96 27.29 2.22
N ALA A 419 6.20 27.77 2.33
CA ALA A 419 7.36 26.92 2.54
C ALA A 419 7.28 26.16 3.87
N GLN A 420 6.93 26.84 4.95
CA GLN A 420 6.73 26.22 6.27
C GLN A 420 5.60 25.19 6.25
N GLN A 421 4.52 25.43 5.51
CA GLN A 421 3.45 24.45 5.35
C GLN A 421 3.89 23.21 4.58
N VAL A 422 4.63 23.39 3.48
CA VAL A 422 5.22 22.29 2.71
C VAL A 422 6.15 21.45 3.60
N VAL A 423 6.99 22.08 4.42
CA VAL A 423 7.90 21.42 5.37
C VAL A 423 7.13 20.71 6.49
N PHE A 424 6.15 21.37 7.10
CA PHE A 424 5.34 20.79 8.18
C PHE A 424 4.61 19.52 7.73
N ARG A 425 4.01 19.56 6.54
CA ARG A 425 3.34 18.39 5.96
C ARG A 425 4.34 17.30 5.57
N ALA A 426 5.53 17.66 5.09
CA ALA A 426 6.56 16.68 4.74
C ALA A 426 7.03 15.90 5.98
N VAL A 427 7.17 16.57 7.14
CA VAL A 427 7.42 15.91 8.44
C VAL A 427 6.28 14.97 8.80
N ALA A 428 5.02 15.41 8.61
CA ALA A 428 3.84 14.58 8.89
C ALA A 428 3.75 13.34 7.98
N THR A 429 4.32 13.39 6.77
CA THR A 429 4.43 12.25 5.85
C THR A 429 5.70 11.42 6.03
N GLY A 430 6.57 11.78 6.97
CA GLY A 430 7.74 10.99 7.38
C GLY A 430 9.09 11.46 6.84
N ALA A 431 9.18 12.67 6.29
CA ALA A 431 10.47 13.24 5.90
C ALA A 431 11.28 13.65 7.13
N ARG A 432 12.57 13.32 7.12
CA ARG A 432 13.59 13.92 8.00
C ARG A 432 14.25 15.09 7.28
N ILE A 433 14.15 16.28 7.87
CA ILE A 433 14.43 17.55 7.21
C ILE A 433 15.53 18.31 7.97
N LEU A 434 16.56 18.72 7.22
CA LEU A 434 17.55 19.70 7.64
C LEU A 434 17.27 21.05 6.98
N ILE A 435 17.10 22.09 7.77
CA ILE A 435 16.95 23.46 7.27
C ILE A 435 18.31 24.17 7.33
N ARG A 436 18.77 24.64 6.18
CA ARG A 436 19.93 25.51 6.02
C ARG A 436 19.45 26.91 5.67
N THR A 437 19.69 27.87 6.56
CA THR A 437 19.13 29.21 6.42
C THR A 437 19.99 30.28 7.09
N ASP A 438 19.97 31.49 6.54
CA ASP A 438 20.51 32.71 7.16
C ASP A 438 19.50 33.42 8.09
N ARG A 439 18.24 32.97 8.10
CA ARG A 439 17.14 33.54 8.90
C ARG A 439 16.53 32.55 9.89
N THR A 440 17.39 31.98 10.75
CA THR A 440 17.02 30.97 11.77
C THR A 440 15.82 31.34 12.63
N HIS A 441 15.70 32.61 13.02
CA HIS A 441 14.58 33.14 13.81
C HIS A 441 13.20 32.92 13.15
N ALA A 442 13.15 32.84 11.82
CA ALA A 442 11.92 32.64 11.08
C ALA A 442 11.45 31.18 11.11
N TRP A 443 12.36 30.22 11.31
CA TRP A 443 12.07 28.79 11.38
C TRP A 443 11.97 28.25 12.80
N ALA A 444 12.62 28.90 13.78
CA ALA A 444 12.64 28.45 15.17
C ALA A 444 11.24 28.14 15.74
N PRO A 445 10.19 28.98 15.56
CA PRO A 445 8.86 28.67 16.07
C PRO A 445 8.28 27.35 15.54
N LEU A 446 8.52 27.06 14.25
CA LEU A 446 8.05 25.82 13.64
C LEU A 446 8.79 24.62 14.24
N VAL A 447 10.12 24.68 14.33
CA VAL A 447 10.96 23.60 14.86
C VAL A 447 10.61 23.31 16.33
N ASP A 448 10.46 24.36 17.13
CA ASP A 448 10.09 24.27 18.55
C ASP A 448 8.68 23.68 18.71
N SER A 449 7.73 24.06 17.84
CA SER A 449 6.35 23.55 17.90
C SER A 449 6.24 22.07 17.51
N VAL A 450 7.04 21.60 16.54
CA VAL A 450 7.09 20.20 16.12
C VAL A 450 7.79 19.35 17.18
N ALA A 451 8.76 19.91 17.91
CA ALA A 451 9.45 19.29 19.05
C ALA A 451 9.98 17.86 18.78
N THR A 452 10.39 17.59 17.53
CA THR A 452 10.84 16.27 17.06
C THR A 452 12.20 16.43 16.36
N PRO A 453 13.30 16.57 17.11
CA PRO A 453 14.61 16.96 16.58
C PRO A 453 15.25 15.92 15.64
N ASP A 454 14.80 14.67 15.70
CA ASP A 454 15.16 13.59 14.79
C ASP A 454 14.49 13.71 13.40
N ARG A 455 13.44 14.54 13.28
CA ARG A 455 12.70 14.76 12.03
C ARG A 455 12.82 16.16 11.46
N LEU A 456 13.02 17.18 12.29
CA LEU A 456 13.13 18.57 11.84
C LEU A 456 14.19 19.29 12.66
N SER A 457 15.21 19.82 11.97
CA SER A 457 16.33 20.52 12.60
C SER A 457 16.84 21.68 11.74
N ILE A 458 17.50 22.65 12.38
CA ILE A 458 18.20 23.75 11.72
C ILE A 458 19.70 23.50 11.84
N GLU A 459 20.44 23.71 10.76
CA GLU A 459 21.91 23.61 10.75
C GLU A 459 22.53 24.54 11.81
N GLY A 460 23.42 24.00 12.64
CA GLY A 460 24.03 24.72 13.78
C GLY A 460 23.32 24.54 15.14
N GLY A 461 22.19 23.82 15.20
CA GLY A 461 21.56 23.38 16.45
C GLY A 461 22.26 22.18 17.13
N PRO A 462 21.75 21.65 18.26
CA PRO A 462 22.26 20.44 18.90
C PRO A 462 22.05 19.23 17.99
N PHE A 463 22.93 19.08 17.00
CA PHE A 463 22.83 18.11 15.94
C PHE A 463 23.47 16.78 16.36
N ARG A 464 22.83 15.67 15.97
CA ARG A 464 23.43 14.33 16.03
C ARG A 464 23.84 13.92 14.63
N THR A 465 25.15 13.90 14.37
CA THR A 465 25.79 13.57 13.09
C THR A 465 25.47 12.19 12.53
N ASP A 466 24.86 11.31 13.33
CA ASP A 466 24.53 9.92 12.96
C ASP A 466 23.15 9.75 12.28
N VAL A 467 22.32 10.80 12.16
CA VAL A 467 20.98 10.69 11.56
C VAL A 467 21.00 11.22 10.12
N GLY A 468 20.80 10.33 9.14
CA GLY A 468 20.64 10.73 7.74
C GLY A 468 19.35 11.54 7.50
N PHE A 469 19.36 12.40 6.49
CA PHE A 469 18.21 13.25 6.11
C PHE A 469 17.60 12.79 4.78
N ASP A 470 16.30 13.01 4.63
CA ASP A 470 15.59 12.75 3.38
C ASP A 470 15.42 14.05 2.56
N VAL A 471 15.40 15.20 3.22
CA VAL A 471 15.28 16.53 2.60
C VAL A 471 16.27 17.52 3.20
N VAL A 472 16.95 18.27 2.35
CA VAL A 472 17.71 19.47 2.75
C VAL A 472 17.02 20.70 2.18
N VAL A 473 16.53 21.56 3.07
CA VAL A 473 15.86 22.82 2.74
C VAL A 473 16.92 23.92 2.70
N HIS A 474 17.01 24.62 1.58
CA HIS A 474 17.88 25.79 1.40
C HIS A 474 17.02 27.05 1.36
N ASP A 475 17.22 27.92 2.35
CA ASP A 475 16.47 29.16 2.51
C ASP A 475 17.42 30.33 2.79
N TYR A 476 17.88 30.98 1.72
CA TYR A 476 18.80 32.11 1.78
C TYR A 476 18.21 33.32 1.07
N VAL A 477 18.38 34.51 1.66
CA VAL A 477 17.78 35.75 1.15
C VAL A 477 18.25 36.08 -0.27
N ASP A 478 19.50 35.76 -0.60
CA ASP A 478 20.07 36.02 -1.94
C ASP A 478 19.67 34.99 -3.00
N ALA A 479 18.81 34.02 -2.65
CA ALA A 479 18.53 32.83 -3.47
C ALA A 479 19.81 32.15 -3.98
N SER A 480 20.89 32.27 -3.21
CA SER A 480 22.20 31.71 -3.54
C SER A 480 22.08 30.19 -3.56
N LEU A 481 22.08 29.63 -4.77
CA LEU A 481 22.10 28.20 -4.96
C LEU A 481 23.44 27.68 -4.42
N PRO A 482 23.47 26.59 -3.65
CA PRO A 482 24.71 25.99 -3.19
C PRO A 482 25.61 25.67 -4.38
N ALA A 483 26.87 26.10 -4.33
CA ALA A 483 27.87 25.74 -5.35
C ALA A 483 28.13 24.23 -5.39
N ASP A 484 27.96 23.54 -4.24
CA ASP A 484 28.13 22.09 -4.13
C ASP A 484 26.82 21.36 -4.41
N ARG A 485 26.51 21.22 -5.70
CA ARG A 485 25.32 20.53 -6.23
C ARG A 485 25.38 19.02 -6.11
N ARG A 486 26.37 18.43 -5.42
CA ARG A 486 26.51 16.96 -5.37
C ARG A 486 25.21 16.37 -4.84
N PRO A 487 24.40 15.73 -5.70
CA PRO A 487 23.19 15.07 -5.26
C PRO A 487 23.64 14.03 -4.26
N HIS A 488 23.21 14.17 -3.01
CA HIS A 488 23.37 13.07 -2.08
C HIS A 488 22.38 12.02 -2.54
N ASP A 489 22.87 10.82 -2.87
CA ASP A 489 22.04 9.79 -3.48
C ASP A 489 20.82 9.51 -2.59
N GLY A 490 19.61 9.70 -3.15
CA GLY A 490 18.35 9.55 -2.43
C GLY A 490 17.88 10.71 -1.54
N VAL A 491 18.59 11.85 -1.48
CA VAL A 491 18.18 13.04 -0.70
C VAL A 491 17.62 14.14 -1.61
N THR A 492 16.44 14.66 -1.26
CA THR A 492 15.80 15.74 -2.01
C THR A 492 16.34 17.11 -1.56
N THR A 493 16.79 17.92 -2.51
CA THR A 493 17.12 19.34 -2.27
C THR A 493 15.90 20.21 -2.51
N MET A 494 15.43 20.90 -1.47
CA MET A 494 14.31 21.84 -1.55
C MET A 494 14.83 23.28 -1.51
N ILE A 495 14.61 24.05 -2.57
CA ILE A 495 15.05 25.43 -2.70
C ILE A 495 13.85 26.34 -2.43
N LEU A 496 14.01 27.24 -1.47
CA LEU A 496 13.00 28.23 -1.09
C LEU A 496 13.40 29.61 -1.60
N THR A 497 12.45 30.31 -2.19
CA THR A 497 12.65 31.70 -2.64
C THR A 497 11.33 32.47 -2.56
N GLU A 498 11.38 33.77 -2.30
CA GLU A 498 10.16 34.59 -2.34
C GLU A 498 9.69 34.83 -3.78
N HIS A 499 10.65 35.05 -4.68
CA HIS A 499 10.40 35.32 -6.08
C HIS A 499 11.20 34.36 -6.95
N LEU A 500 10.65 33.99 -8.10
CA LEU A 500 11.38 33.22 -9.10
C LEU A 500 12.73 33.91 -9.41
N PRO A 501 13.86 33.19 -9.33
CA PRO A 501 15.17 33.78 -9.57
C PRO A 501 15.24 34.37 -10.97
N ARG A 502 15.92 35.52 -11.11
CA ARG A 502 16.14 36.17 -12.40
C ARG A 502 17.17 35.43 -13.26
N THR A 503 17.98 34.58 -12.65
CA THR A 503 18.96 33.73 -13.30
C THR A 503 18.33 32.41 -13.75
N PRO A 504 18.72 31.86 -14.92
CA PRO A 504 18.24 30.56 -15.36
C PRO A 504 18.61 29.49 -14.33
N MET A 505 17.61 28.78 -13.81
CA MET A 505 17.83 27.58 -13.00
C MET A 505 17.57 26.34 -13.86
N PRO A 506 18.23 25.20 -13.56
CA PRO A 506 17.79 23.91 -14.08
C PRO A 506 16.33 23.68 -13.72
N ASP A 507 15.57 23.08 -14.64
CA ASP A 507 14.18 22.74 -14.38
C ASP A 507 14.09 21.78 -13.18
N PRO A 508 13.39 22.16 -12.10
CA PRO A 508 13.25 21.31 -10.94
C PRO A 508 12.28 20.16 -11.24
N ASP A 509 12.44 19.03 -10.54
CA ASP A 509 11.52 17.88 -10.69
C ASP A 509 10.08 18.24 -10.27
N LEU A 510 9.97 19.16 -9.30
CA LEU A 510 8.72 19.75 -8.83
C LEU A 510 8.92 21.25 -8.56
N SER A 511 7.98 22.07 -9.02
CA SER A 511 7.89 23.47 -8.64
C SER A 511 6.50 23.81 -8.08
N ILE A 512 6.49 24.56 -6.98
CA ILE A 512 5.30 25.07 -6.30
C ILE A 512 5.45 26.59 -6.25
N VAL A 513 4.64 27.32 -7.02
CA VAL A 513 4.79 28.77 -7.20
C VAL A 513 3.52 29.49 -6.77
N GLN A 514 3.62 30.32 -5.75
CA GLN A 514 2.59 31.26 -5.33
C GLN A 514 2.83 32.62 -6.02
N PRO A 515 1.94 33.04 -6.93
CA PRO A 515 2.11 34.29 -7.67
C PRO A 515 2.23 35.49 -6.75
N GLY A 516 3.26 36.30 -6.96
CA GLY A 516 3.51 37.53 -6.19
C GLY A 516 3.75 37.30 -4.70
N ALA A 517 4.05 36.06 -4.28
CA ALA A 517 4.20 35.67 -2.88
C ALA A 517 3.04 36.20 -2.02
N THR A 518 1.80 36.02 -2.49
CA THR A 518 0.61 36.43 -1.76
C THR A 518 -0.63 35.62 -2.13
N GLY A 519 -1.64 35.66 -1.27
CA GLY A 519 -2.93 34.99 -1.46
C GLY A 519 -2.89 33.48 -1.21
N ASP A 520 -3.86 32.77 -1.73
CA ASP A 520 -4.04 31.32 -1.57
C ASP A 520 -3.82 30.53 -2.88
N ARG A 521 -3.59 31.22 -4.00
CA ARG A 521 -3.37 30.58 -5.30
C ARG A 521 -1.95 30.07 -5.45
N VAL A 522 -1.81 28.85 -5.95
CA VAL A 522 -0.52 28.20 -6.16
C VAL A 522 -0.54 27.42 -7.47
N PHE A 523 0.52 27.54 -8.24
CA PHE A 523 0.79 26.72 -9.43
C PHE A 523 1.73 25.58 -9.06
N VAL A 524 1.32 24.36 -9.38
CA VAL A 524 2.17 23.18 -9.22
C VAL A 524 2.54 22.68 -10.61
N ARG A 525 3.84 22.68 -10.90
CA ARG A 525 4.38 22.12 -12.12
C ARG A 525 5.32 20.96 -11.81
N THR A 526 5.09 19.86 -12.52
CA THR A 526 5.94 18.69 -12.57
C THR A 526 6.34 18.43 -14.02
N GLY A 527 7.20 17.44 -14.28
CA GLY A 527 7.51 17.02 -15.64
C GLY A 527 6.32 16.52 -16.47
N SER A 528 5.17 16.24 -15.84
CA SER A 528 3.97 15.69 -16.51
C SER A 528 2.73 16.57 -16.43
N ALA A 529 2.70 17.58 -15.56
CA ALA A 529 1.51 18.40 -15.34
C ALA A 529 1.85 19.84 -14.91
N ASP A 530 0.99 20.79 -15.26
CA ASP A 530 0.98 22.16 -14.76
C ASP A 530 -0.46 22.50 -14.33
N ILE A 531 -0.67 22.75 -13.04
CA ILE A 531 -2.01 22.81 -12.43
C ILE A 531 -2.10 24.01 -11.49
N GLU A 532 -3.14 24.84 -11.68
CA GLU A 532 -3.53 25.89 -10.74
C GLU A 532 -4.38 25.31 -9.61
N LEU A 533 -4.02 25.68 -8.38
CA LEU A 533 -4.60 25.18 -7.14
C LEU A 533 -4.94 26.33 -6.20
N VAL A 534 -5.88 26.06 -5.29
CA VAL A 534 -6.09 26.87 -4.08
C VAL A 534 -5.52 26.12 -2.89
N LEU A 535 -4.66 26.80 -2.12
CA LEU A 535 -4.04 26.28 -0.91
C LEU A 535 -5.13 25.91 0.11
N VAL A 536 -5.08 24.67 0.59
CA VAL A 536 -5.97 24.23 1.67
C VAL A 536 -5.20 24.36 2.97
N THR A 537 -5.79 24.94 4.01
CA THR A 537 -5.23 24.96 5.37
C THR A 537 -6.34 24.82 6.41
N ILE A 538 -5.97 24.42 7.63
CA ILE A 538 -6.86 24.37 8.79
C ILE A 538 -6.30 25.23 9.92
N ALA A 539 -7.19 25.71 10.80
CA ALA A 539 -6.80 26.57 11.92
C ALA A 539 -5.73 25.95 12.82
N GLN A 540 -5.75 24.62 12.99
CA GLN A 540 -4.74 23.90 13.76
C GLN A 540 -3.36 23.95 13.11
N GLU A 541 -3.27 23.84 11.79
CA GLU A 541 -1.99 23.95 11.06
C GLU A 541 -1.44 25.39 11.17
N THR A 542 -2.31 26.38 11.05
CA THR A 542 -1.99 27.81 11.27
C THR A 542 -1.49 28.07 12.70
N ALA A 543 -1.92 27.29 13.70
CA ALA A 543 -1.43 27.43 15.08
C ALA A 543 0.03 26.99 15.27
N PHE A 544 0.53 26.06 14.44
CA PHE A 544 1.94 25.63 14.46
C PHE A 544 2.83 26.55 13.62
N ILE A 545 2.34 26.98 12.45
CA ILE A 545 3.15 27.73 11.48
C ILE A 545 3.10 29.25 11.72
N GLY A 546 1.95 29.77 12.14
CA GLY A 546 1.62 31.19 12.09
C GLY A 546 0.59 31.52 11.02
N ARG A 547 0.41 32.81 10.69
CA ARG A 547 -0.59 33.28 9.72
C ARG A 547 0.05 33.78 8.41
N PRO A 548 -0.58 33.55 7.24
CA PRO A 548 -0.12 34.11 5.97
C PRO A 548 -0.21 35.64 5.97
N ARG A 549 0.61 36.31 5.15
CA ARG A 549 0.67 37.78 5.11
C ARG A 549 -0.65 38.39 4.61
N SER A 550 -1.34 37.70 3.72
CA SER A 550 -2.65 38.09 3.16
C SER A 550 -3.77 38.26 4.21
N VAL A 551 -3.59 37.77 5.44
CA VAL A 551 -4.59 37.83 6.52
C VAL A 551 -4.20 38.84 7.62
N ARG A 552 -3.09 39.60 7.48
CA ARG A 552 -2.79 40.70 8.41
C ARG A 552 -3.78 41.85 8.18
N PRO A 553 -4.55 42.29 9.20
CA PRO A 553 -5.32 43.53 9.10
C PRO A 553 -4.37 44.67 8.81
N VAL A 554 -4.67 45.48 7.79
CA VAL A 554 -4.02 46.78 7.61
C VAL A 554 -4.23 47.56 8.92
N PRO A 555 -3.17 48.07 9.58
CA PRO A 555 -3.34 48.94 10.74
C PRO A 555 -4.23 50.11 10.30
N ALA A 556 -5.36 50.30 10.99
CA ALA A 556 -6.23 51.43 10.72
C ALA A 556 -5.38 52.70 10.76
N ALA A 557 -5.28 53.39 9.63
CA ALA A 557 -4.64 54.69 9.57
C ALA A 557 -5.32 55.57 10.62
N GLN A 558 -4.55 56.08 11.58
CA GLN A 558 -5.05 57.08 12.50
C GLN A 558 -5.49 58.29 11.66
N PRO A 559 -6.76 58.73 11.74
CA PRO A 559 -7.14 60.00 11.14
C PRO A 559 -6.42 61.11 11.91
N GLY A 560 -5.66 61.91 11.17
CA GLY A 560 -5.02 63.12 11.68
C GLY A 560 -6.00 64.24 11.97
#